data_AF-A0A936MYD3-F1
#
_entry.id   AF-A0A936MYD3-F1
#
_cell.length_a   1.000
_cell.length_b   1.000
_cell.length_c   1.000
_cell.angle_alpha   90.00
_cell.angle_beta   90.00
_cell.angle_gamma   90.00
#
_symmetry.space_group_name_H-M   'P 1'
#
loop_
_entity.id
_entity.type
_entity.pdbx_description
1 polymer ?
#
loop_
_entity_poly.entity_id
_entity_poly.type
_entity_poly.pdbx_seq_one_letter_code
_entity_poly.pdbx_strand_id
1 'polypeptide(L)'
;MKAGTSLLNDLRNALVMILVISAGCKKEDETTTPVPDGGGASSSYALSLELDGIPVLKTTSTDIFVPGAMGNSNMGLTVCTSYQESIVSDSVDVNDRWKVGLIKTFYGLSSTPSVDSVNTMVALGSRSYGAFLWNQSTLAYEVVDGVRVEWTDPLGVKWSTDRGTADQTGSSFSINERTSTGDPFGPRFTFKVTFNCRLYDGAGNSKQVTNGALHGPVITQ
;
A
#
# COMPACT_ATOMS: atom_id res chain seq x y z
N MET A 1 14.72 -19.26 -61.06
CA MET A 1 15.69 -20.37 -61.03
C MET A 1 17.03 -19.83 -60.53
N LYS A 2 17.76 -20.61 -59.72
CA LYS A 2 18.81 -20.24 -58.73
C LYS A 2 18.25 -19.58 -57.47
N ALA A 3 18.64 -19.90 -56.24
CA ALA A 3 19.41 -20.96 -55.56
C ALA A 3 18.99 -20.78 -54.07
N GLY A 4 18.91 -21.73 -53.16
CA GLY A 4 19.75 -22.89 -52.91
C GLY A 4 20.39 -22.72 -51.51
N THR A 5 20.08 -23.68 -50.60
CA THR A 5 20.86 -24.13 -49.42
C THR A 5 21.11 -23.20 -48.23
N SER A 6 20.32 -23.36 -47.16
CA SER A 6 20.58 -24.20 -45.96
C SER A 6 22.01 -24.31 -45.38
N LEU A 7 22.07 -24.19 -44.03
CA LEU A 7 22.94 -24.84 -43.02
C LEU A 7 24.00 -23.99 -42.26
N LEU A 8 23.90 -24.14 -40.93
CA LEU A 8 24.96 -24.37 -39.92
C LEU A 8 25.78 -23.18 -39.39
N ASN A 9 25.62 -22.88 -38.09
CA ASN A 9 26.57 -23.20 -37.02
C ASN A 9 26.22 -22.38 -35.75
N ASP A 10 25.77 -23.00 -34.68
CA ASP A 10 26.58 -23.57 -33.59
C ASP A 10 27.44 -22.53 -32.84
N LEU A 11 26.92 -22.05 -31.71
CA LEU A 11 27.75 -21.50 -30.63
C LEU A 11 27.08 -21.75 -29.28
N ARG A 12 27.26 -22.99 -28.83
CA ARG A 12 27.23 -23.37 -27.41
C ARG A 12 28.54 -22.88 -26.77
N ASN A 13 28.47 -21.98 -25.81
CA ASN A 13 29.55 -21.73 -24.83
C ASN A 13 28.86 -21.53 -23.47
N ALA A 14 28.80 -22.58 -22.65
CA ALA A 14 29.84 -22.98 -21.69
C ALA A 14 29.71 -22.21 -20.37
N LEU A 15 28.91 -22.86 -19.52
CA LEU A 15 28.81 -22.78 -18.06
C LEU A 15 30.17 -22.52 -17.39
N VAL A 16 30.27 -21.47 -16.56
CA VAL A 16 31.33 -21.33 -15.56
C VAL A 16 30.66 -21.03 -14.22
N MET A 17 30.43 -22.09 -13.42
CA MET A 17 30.16 -21.98 -11.99
C MET A 17 31.50 -21.76 -11.28
N ILE A 18 31.64 -20.65 -10.56
CA ILE A 18 32.69 -20.49 -9.55
C ILE A 18 32.02 -20.65 -8.19
N LEU A 19 32.25 -21.81 -7.58
CA LEU A 19 31.86 -22.15 -6.21
C LEU A 19 33.04 -21.78 -5.29
N VAL A 20 32.93 -20.69 -4.54
CA VAL A 20 33.91 -20.34 -3.50
C VAL A 20 33.40 -20.89 -2.16
N ILE A 21 34.00 -22.00 -1.72
CA ILE A 21 33.83 -22.53 -0.36
C ILE A 21 34.97 -21.95 0.48
N SER A 22 34.67 -20.96 1.32
CA SER A 22 35.56 -20.56 2.42
C SER A 22 35.03 -21.13 3.73
N ALA A 23 35.57 -22.28 4.10
CA ALA A 23 35.51 -22.80 5.46
C ALA A 23 36.55 -22.06 6.32
N GLY A 24 36.09 -21.30 7.31
CA GLY A 24 36.93 -20.69 8.34
C GLY A 24 36.30 -20.92 9.71
N CYS A 25 36.90 -21.83 10.48
CA CYS A 25 36.53 -22.10 11.87
C CYS A 25 37.46 -21.38 12.85
N LYS A 26 36.84 -20.87 13.93
CA LYS A 26 37.36 -20.53 15.26
C LYS A 26 38.09 -19.20 15.48
N LYS A 27 37.46 -18.37 16.32
CA LYS A 27 37.95 -18.14 17.70
C LYS A 27 36.79 -17.70 18.61
N GLU A 28 36.64 -18.35 19.75
CA GLU A 28 35.84 -17.85 20.87
C GLU A 28 36.67 -16.78 21.58
N ASP A 29 36.26 -15.52 21.44
CA ASP A 29 36.71 -14.43 22.30
C ASP A 29 35.44 -13.78 22.84
N GLU A 30 35.16 -13.98 24.14
CA GLU A 30 34.19 -13.18 24.89
C GLU A 30 34.67 -11.73 24.90
N THR A 31 34.21 -10.98 23.91
CA THR A 31 34.34 -9.53 23.87
C THR A 31 32.94 -8.99 24.06
N THR A 32 32.68 -8.37 25.22
CA THR A 32 31.47 -7.56 25.42
C THR A 32 31.41 -6.52 24.31
N THR A 33 30.58 -6.77 23.31
CA THR A 33 30.25 -5.79 22.29
C THR A 33 29.59 -4.60 23.00
N PRO A 34 30.10 -3.37 22.85
CA PRO A 34 29.23 -2.22 23.07
C PRO A 34 28.01 -2.43 22.18
N VAL A 35 26.83 -2.47 22.79
CA VAL A 35 25.57 -2.37 22.06
C VAL A 35 25.72 -1.15 21.16
N PRO A 36 25.58 -1.28 19.82
CA PRO A 36 25.53 -0.12 18.96
C PRO A 36 24.39 0.74 19.51
N ASP A 37 24.77 1.88 20.06
CA ASP A 37 23.86 2.95 20.40
C ASP A 37 22.95 3.13 19.19
N GLY A 38 21.66 2.92 19.41
CA GLY A 38 20.60 2.99 18.42
C GLY A 38 20.42 4.44 18.00
N GLY A 39 21.45 4.98 17.35
CA GLY A 39 21.50 6.29 16.75
C GLY A 39 20.37 6.40 15.73
N GLY A 40 19.20 6.83 16.21
CA GLY A 40 18.72 8.17 15.91
C GLY A 40 18.66 8.54 14.43
N ALA A 41 18.46 7.59 13.52
CA ALA A 41 18.03 7.87 12.16
C ALA A 41 16.51 7.72 12.13
N SER A 42 15.80 8.82 12.42
CA SER A 42 14.41 8.98 12.03
C SER A 42 14.33 8.81 10.51
N SER A 43 14.09 7.58 10.03
CA SER A 43 13.91 7.34 8.61
C SER A 43 12.60 8.00 8.18
N SER A 44 12.70 9.20 7.59
CA SER A 44 11.59 10.06 7.19
C SER A 44 10.89 9.56 5.91
N TYR A 45 10.57 8.26 5.85
CA TYR A 45 9.75 7.73 4.77
C TYR A 45 8.28 8.01 5.07
N ALA A 46 7.56 8.44 4.04
CA ALA A 46 6.12 8.48 4.00
C ALA A 46 5.57 7.14 3.49
N LEU A 47 6.23 6.58 2.47
CA LEU A 47 5.93 5.28 1.86
C LEU A 47 7.24 4.61 1.44
N SER A 48 7.37 3.32 1.73
CA SER A 48 8.44 2.47 1.21
C SER A 48 7.85 1.13 0.79
N LEU A 49 8.20 0.63 -0.39
CA LEU A 49 7.76 -0.67 -0.91
C LEU A 49 8.65 -1.15 -2.07
N GLU A 50 8.37 -2.35 -2.54
CA GLU A 50 8.85 -2.88 -3.82
C GLU A 50 7.64 -3.11 -4.74
N LEU A 51 7.71 -2.59 -5.96
CA LEU A 51 6.71 -2.77 -7.01
C LEU A 51 7.31 -3.63 -8.12
N ASP A 52 6.83 -4.86 -8.28
CA ASP A 52 7.43 -5.88 -9.14
C ASP A 52 8.96 -6.05 -8.88
N GLY A 53 9.37 -5.95 -7.62
CA GLY A 53 10.77 -6.02 -7.20
C GLY A 53 11.58 -4.72 -7.41
N ILE A 54 10.96 -3.66 -7.94
CA ILE A 54 11.59 -2.34 -8.10
C ILE A 54 11.32 -1.52 -6.83
N PRO A 55 12.34 -1.03 -6.12
CA PRO A 55 12.14 -0.25 -4.90
C PRO A 55 11.46 1.09 -5.22
N VAL A 56 10.48 1.45 -4.39
CA VAL A 56 9.78 2.74 -4.39
C VAL A 56 9.94 3.35 -3.00
N LEU A 57 10.37 4.61 -2.96
CA LEU A 57 10.53 5.37 -1.73
C LEU A 57 9.93 6.77 -1.93
N LYS A 58 9.02 7.17 -1.04
CA LYS A 58 8.47 8.52 -0.93
C LYS A 58 8.81 9.08 0.45
N THR A 59 9.21 10.34 0.51
CA THR A 59 9.71 10.97 1.74
C THR A 59 8.88 12.19 2.10
N THR A 60 8.74 12.46 3.40
CA THR A 60 7.96 13.63 3.87
C THR A 60 8.62 14.96 3.51
N SER A 61 9.87 14.98 3.07
CA SER A 61 10.57 16.20 2.64
C SER A 61 10.31 16.60 1.19
N THR A 62 9.93 15.65 0.34
CA THR A 62 9.74 15.85 -1.11
C THR A 62 8.30 15.67 -1.55
N ASP A 63 7.51 14.91 -0.80
CA ASP A 63 6.18 14.48 -1.20
C ASP A 63 5.08 15.18 -0.39
N ILE A 64 3.96 15.44 -1.05
CA ILE A 64 2.74 15.97 -0.46
C ILE A 64 2.00 14.83 0.23
N PHE A 65 1.66 15.07 1.49
CA PHE A 65 0.92 14.12 2.31
C PHE A 65 -0.40 14.77 2.76
N VAL A 66 -1.51 14.24 2.26
CA VAL A 66 -2.83 14.77 2.58
C VAL A 66 -3.76 13.64 3.04
N PRO A 67 -4.52 13.84 4.12
CA PRO A 67 -5.61 12.94 4.44
C PRO A 67 -6.78 13.23 3.50
N GLY A 68 -7.53 12.19 3.15
CA GLY A 68 -8.75 12.30 2.34
C GLY A 68 -9.90 11.58 3.03
N ALA A 69 -11.11 12.10 2.85
CA ALA A 69 -12.31 11.41 3.29
C ALA A 69 -13.39 11.46 2.22
N MET A 70 -14.08 10.34 2.05
CA MET A 70 -15.32 10.24 1.31
C MET A 70 -16.34 9.49 2.15
N GLY A 71 -17.61 9.82 2.01
CA GLY A 71 -18.68 9.12 2.70
C GLY A 71 -19.93 9.05 1.82
N ASN A 72 -20.68 7.97 1.98
CA ASN A 72 -22.01 7.83 1.39
C ASN A 72 -22.99 7.37 2.46
N SER A 73 -24.12 8.05 2.57
CA SER A 73 -25.20 7.69 3.51
C SER A 73 -26.50 7.50 2.74
N ASN A 74 -27.27 6.47 3.10
CA ASN A 74 -28.60 6.33 2.52
C ASN A 74 -29.54 7.44 3.01
N MET A 75 -30.64 7.70 2.29
CA MET A 75 -31.57 8.81 2.58
C MET A 75 -32.35 8.68 3.91
N GLY A 76 -32.06 7.67 4.74
CA GLY A 76 -32.59 7.53 6.09
C GLY A 76 -31.51 7.47 7.19
N LEU A 77 -30.24 7.67 6.82
CA LEU A 77 -29.05 7.52 7.66
C LEU A 77 -28.91 6.18 8.37
N THR A 78 -29.68 5.14 8.04
CA THR A 78 -29.59 3.84 8.71
C THR A 78 -28.30 3.10 8.37
N VAL A 79 -27.66 3.46 7.25
CA VAL A 79 -26.38 2.93 6.79
C VAL A 79 -25.52 4.08 6.27
N CYS A 80 -24.30 4.16 6.76
CA CYS A 80 -23.29 5.12 6.31
C CYS A 80 -21.98 4.39 6.06
N THR A 81 -21.41 4.53 4.87
CA THR A 81 -20.05 4.09 4.57
C THR A 81 -19.12 5.28 4.70
N SER A 82 -18.04 5.11 5.45
CA SER A 82 -16.91 6.05 5.49
C SER A 82 -15.69 5.42 4.83
N TYR A 83 -15.02 6.23 4.01
CA TYR A 83 -13.75 5.92 3.40
C TYR A 83 -12.75 7.00 3.82
N GLN A 84 -11.70 6.59 4.53
CA GLN A 84 -10.69 7.47 5.11
C GLN A 84 -9.33 7.07 4.57
N GLU A 85 -8.61 7.99 3.93
CA GLU A 85 -7.38 7.66 3.23
C GLU A 85 -6.22 8.57 3.59
N SER A 86 -5.04 8.00 3.42
CA SER A 86 -3.75 8.65 3.46
C SER A 86 -3.22 8.70 2.02
N ILE A 87 -2.89 9.90 1.53
CA ILE A 87 -2.46 10.12 0.15
C ILE A 87 -0.99 10.58 0.15
N VAL A 88 -0.17 9.98 -0.72
CA VAL A 88 1.24 10.33 -0.95
C VAL A 88 1.44 10.67 -2.43
N SER A 89 1.97 11.84 -2.75
CA SER A 89 2.19 12.33 -4.12
C SER A 89 3.48 13.12 -4.23
N ASP A 90 4.17 13.07 -5.36
CA ASP A 90 5.43 13.83 -5.57
C ASP A 90 5.24 15.34 -5.79
N SER A 91 4.02 15.77 -6.13
CA SER A 91 3.65 17.16 -6.38
C SER A 91 2.13 17.31 -6.53
N VAL A 92 1.65 18.50 -6.96
CA VAL A 92 0.26 18.72 -7.41
C VAL A 92 -0.15 17.84 -8.60
N ASP A 93 0.81 17.18 -9.26
CA ASP A 93 0.50 16.24 -10.33
C ASP A 93 -0.23 15.02 -9.76
N VAL A 94 -1.37 14.67 -10.38
CA VAL A 94 -2.21 13.56 -9.94
C VAL A 94 -1.68 12.20 -10.42
N ASN A 95 -0.59 12.24 -11.17
CA ASN A 95 0.15 11.11 -11.70
C ASN A 95 1.24 10.71 -10.68
N ASP A 96 1.54 9.42 -10.57
CA ASP A 96 2.38 8.85 -9.50
C ASP A 96 1.91 9.13 -8.05
N ARG A 97 0.63 8.84 -7.81
CA ARG A 97 -0.02 9.06 -6.52
C ARG A 97 -0.42 7.75 -5.86
N TRP A 98 0.00 7.57 -4.61
CA TRP A 98 -0.36 6.44 -3.77
C TRP A 98 -1.45 6.81 -2.79
N LYS A 99 -2.36 5.87 -2.54
CA LYS A 99 -3.43 6.01 -1.55
C LYS A 99 -3.55 4.74 -0.74
N VAL A 100 -3.65 4.89 0.57
CA VAL A 100 -3.97 3.79 1.49
C VAL A 100 -5.19 4.22 2.29
N GLY A 101 -6.31 3.55 2.02
CA GLY A 101 -7.61 3.87 2.58
C GLY A 101 -8.20 2.77 3.44
N LEU A 102 -9.03 3.19 4.39
CA LEU A 102 -9.83 2.37 5.28
C LEU A 102 -11.30 2.55 4.91
N ILE A 103 -12.01 1.46 4.71
CA ILE A 103 -13.43 1.42 4.35
C ILE A 103 -14.18 0.81 5.53
N LYS A 104 -15.22 1.48 5.99
CA LYS A 104 -16.10 0.95 7.04
C LYS A 104 -17.54 1.36 6.83
N THR A 105 -18.44 0.40 6.99
CA THR A 105 -19.87 0.60 6.94
C THR A 105 -20.45 0.55 8.35
N PHE A 106 -21.16 1.61 8.69
CA PHE A 106 -21.81 1.81 9.98
C PHE A 106 -23.31 1.58 9.79
N TYR A 107 -23.91 0.76 10.65
CA TYR A 107 -25.31 0.35 10.57
C TYR A 107 -26.09 0.84 11.79
N GLY A 108 -27.42 0.93 11.65
CA GLY A 108 -28.33 1.23 12.75
C GLY A 108 -28.20 2.65 13.26
N LEU A 109 -27.77 3.59 12.41
CA LEU A 109 -27.58 4.96 12.83
C LEU A 109 -28.90 5.75 12.73
N SER A 110 -29.03 6.72 13.63
CA SER A 110 -30.05 7.77 13.58
C SER A 110 -29.49 9.10 13.07
N SER A 111 -28.18 9.18 12.84
CA SER A 111 -27.41 10.34 12.39
C SER A 111 -26.16 9.89 11.66
N THR A 112 -25.29 10.80 11.23
CA THR A 112 -23.95 10.44 10.77
C THR A 112 -23.17 9.69 11.87
N PRO A 113 -22.22 8.81 11.51
CA PRO A 113 -21.38 8.12 12.49
C PRO A 113 -20.70 9.10 13.44
N SER A 114 -20.64 8.75 14.72
CA SER A 114 -19.92 9.58 15.68
C SER A 114 -18.42 9.59 15.37
N VAL A 115 -17.79 10.69 15.78
CA VAL A 115 -16.33 10.89 15.81
C VAL A 115 -15.60 9.69 16.42
N ASP A 116 -16.11 9.09 17.49
CA ASP A 116 -15.51 7.91 18.11
C ASP A 116 -15.73 6.64 17.28
N SER A 117 -16.87 6.52 16.59
CA SER A 117 -17.13 5.41 15.68
C SER A 117 -16.17 5.43 14.50
N VAL A 118 -15.92 6.59 13.90
CA VAL A 118 -14.94 6.76 12.82
C VAL A 118 -13.52 6.45 13.30
N ASN A 119 -13.15 6.86 14.52
CA ASN A 119 -11.85 6.55 15.11
C ASN A 119 -11.56 5.04 15.23
N THR A 120 -12.59 4.20 15.28
CA THR A 120 -12.40 2.75 15.33
C THR A 120 -11.83 2.17 14.03
N MET A 121 -11.88 2.91 12.91
CA MET A 121 -11.34 2.48 11.62
C MET A 121 -9.82 2.25 11.69
N VAL A 122 -9.11 3.02 12.52
CA VAL A 122 -7.65 2.93 12.71
C VAL A 122 -7.24 2.07 13.91
N ALA A 123 -8.09 1.16 14.39
CA ALA A 123 -7.68 0.23 15.43
C ALA A 123 -6.43 -0.56 15.01
N LEU A 124 -5.63 -1.04 15.95
CA LEU A 124 -4.44 -1.83 15.63
C LEU A 124 -4.82 -3.22 15.09
N GLY A 125 -3.86 -3.87 14.43
CA GLY A 125 -3.93 -5.25 13.98
C GLY A 125 -4.25 -5.44 12.50
N SER A 126 -4.45 -6.70 12.12
CA SER A 126 -4.66 -7.12 10.74
C SER A 126 -6.00 -6.64 10.17
N ARG A 127 -6.01 -6.33 8.87
CA ARG A 127 -7.22 -5.93 8.13
C ARG A 127 -7.32 -6.75 6.84
N SER A 128 -8.54 -7.12 6.48
CA SER A 128 -8.84 -7.68 5.16
C SER A 128 -8.85 -6.58 4.12
N TYR A 129 -8.48 -6.92 2.88
CA TYR A 129 -8.71 -6.04 1.74
C TYR A 129 -10.21 -5.93 1.47
N GLY A 130 -10.66 -4.70 1.24
CA GLY A 130 -12.04 -4.35 0.93
C GLY A 130 -12.15 -3.77 -0.48
N ALA A 131 -13.32 -3.20 -0.78
CA ALA A 131 -13.65 -2.63 -2.08
C ALA A 131 -14.45 -1.35 -1.93
N PHE A 132 -14.17 -0.36 -2.77
CA PHE A 132 -14.95 0.87 -2.87
C PHE A 132 -14.99 1.31 -4.34
N LEU A 133 -15.79 0.59 -5.14
CA LEU A 133 -15.84 0.74 -6.59
C LEU A 133 -17.17 1.32 -7.05
N TRP A 134 -17.12 2.28 -7.97
CA TRP A 134 -18.34 2.76 -8.63
C TRP A 134 -18.82 1.72 -9.66
N ASN A 135 -20.02 1.20 -9.45
CA ASN A 135 -20.71 0.33 -10.39
C ASN A 135 -21.64 1.15 -11.29
N GLN A 136 -21.28 1.27 -12.56
CA GLN A 136 -22.05 2.04 -13.53
C GLN A 136 -23.42 1.43 -13.83
N SER A 137 -23.57 0.11 -13.76
CA SER A 137 -24.83 -0.56 -14.05
C SER A 137 -25.88 -0.35 -12.96
N THR A 138 -25.45 -0.25 -11.70
CA THR A 138 -26.35 -0.01 -10.56
C THR A 138 -26.39 1.44 -10.11
N LEU A 139 -25.54 2.31 -10.70
CA LEU A 139 -25.34 3.70 -10.29
C LEU A 139 -25.09 3.82 -8.77
N ALA A 140 -24.31 2.89 -8.23
CA ALA A 140 -24.01 2.80 -6.80
C ALA A 140 -22.58 2.33 -6.57
N TYR A 141 -22.04 2.59 -5.38
CA TYR A 141 -20.77 2.01 -4.97
C TYR A 141 -20.98 0.56 -4.53
N GLU A 142 -20.16 -0.35 -5.04
CA GLU A 142 -19.91 -1.66 -4.45
C GLU A 142 -18.92 -1.47 -3.30
N VAL A 143 -19.39 -1.74 -2.08
CA VAL A 143 -18.64 -1.49 -0.86
C VAL A 143 -18.42 -2.79 -0.11
N VAL A 144 -17.16 -3.07 0.19
CA VAL A 144 -16.73 -4.11 1.12
C VAL A 144 -15.80 -3.47 2.14
N ASP A 145 -16.16 -3.60 3.42
CA ASP A 145 -15.34 -3.09 4.53
C ASP A 145 -13.94 -3.72 4.52
N GLY A 146 -12.93 -2.91 4.84
CA GLY A 146 -11.55 -3.35 4.80
C GLY A 146 -10.57 -2.25 4.43
N VAL A 147 -9.45 -2.63 3.82
CA VAL A 147 -8.43 -1.72 3.33
C VAL A 147 -8.42 -1.67 1.80
N ARG A 148 -8.07 -0.52 1.26
CA ARG A 148 -7.83 -0.33 -0.16
C ARG A 148 -6.48 0.34 -0.36
N VAL A 149 -5.67 -0.24 -1.24
CA VAL A 149 -4.44 0.41 -1.72
C VAL A 149 -4.65 0.77 -3.17
N GLU A 150 -4.35 2.02 -3.52
CA GLU A 150 -4.39 2.52 -4.89
C GLU A 150 -3.06 3.17 -5.28
N TRP A 151 -2.76 3.07 -6.57
CA TRP A 151 -1.67 3.78 -7.20
C TRP A 151 -2.11 4.27 -8.58
N THR A 152 -1.92 5.55 -8.87
CA THR A 152 -1.95 6.05 -10.25
C THR A 152 -0.52 6.05 -10.76
N ASP A 153 -0.20 5.33 -11.83
CA ASP A 153 1.16 5.32 -12.37
C ASP A 153 1.51 6.62 -13.11
N PRO A 154 2.79 6.84 -13.51
CA PRO A 154 3.20 8.03 -14.26
C PRO A 154 2.51 8.21 -15.63
N LEU A 155 1.86 7.17 -16.15
CA LEU A 155 1.09 7.22 -17.41
C LEU A 155 -0.40 7.48 -17.16
N GLY A 156 -0.81 7.66 -15.89
CA GLY A 156 -2.19 7.92 -15.50
C GLY A 156 -3.05 6.65 -15.36
N VAL A 157 -2.48 5.45 -15.47
CA VAL A 157 -3.22 4.20 -15.27
C VAL A 157 -3.49 4.03 -13.78
N LYS A 158 -4.74 3.74 -13.44
CA LYS A 158 -5.17 3.53 -12.06
C LYS A 158 -5.14 2.05 -11.71
N TRP A 159 -4.35 1.74 -10.70
CA TRP A 159 -4.15 0.43 -10.12
C TRP A 159 -4.76 0.40 -8.71
N SER A 160 -5.48 -0.65 -8.34
CA SER A 160 -5.98 -0.80 -6.97
C SER A 160 -6.23 -2.26 -6.58
N THR A 161 -6.30 -2.52 -5.28
CA THR A 161 -6.54 -3.87 -4.73
C THR A 161 -7.92 -4.44 -5.04
N ASP A 162 -8.87 -3.58 -5.37
CA ASP A 162 -10.27 -3.92 -5.62
C ASP A 162 -10.66 -3.97 -7.11
N ARG A 163 -9.73 -3.67 -8.03
CA ARG A 163 -9.96 -3.74 -9.48
C ARG A 163 -9.70 -5.14 -10.06
N GLY A 164 -10.10 -5.32 -11.32
CA GLY A 164 -9.82 -6.55 -12.08
C GLY A 164 -10.39 -7.78 -11.38
N THR A 165 -9.53 -8.74 -11.06
CA THR A 165 -9.93 -9.96 -10.31
C THR A 165 -10.08 -9.73 -8.81
N ALA A 166 -9.49 -8.64 -8.29
CA ALA A 166 -9.38 -8.34 -6.87
C ALA A 166 -8.85 -9.52 -6.00
N ASP A 167 -8.12 -10.46 -6.60
CA ASP A 167 -7.58 -11.61 -5.88
C ASP A 167 -6.40 -11.20 -5.00
N GLN A 168 -6.67 -11.09 -3.70
CA GLN A 168 -5.68 -10.78 -2.68
C GLN A 168 -5.18 -12.02 -1.94
N THR A 169 -5.27 -13.22 -2.52
CA THR A 169 -4.73 -14.44 -1.91
C THR A 169 -3.23 -14.28 -1.63
N GLY A 170 -2.82 -14.54 -0.38
CA GLY A 170 -1.44 -14.37 0.08
C GLY A 170 -1.04 -12.92 0.40
N SER A 171 -1.94 -11.96 0.23
CA SER A 171 -1.73 -10.56 0.60
C SER A 171 -2.01 -10.33 2.09
N SER A 172 -1.47 -9.26 2.65
CA SER A 172 -1.59 -8.94 4.07
C SER A 172 -1.60 -7.44 4.30
N PHE A 173 -2.40 -6.97 5.25
CA PHE A 173 -2.34 -5.59 5.74
C PHE A 173 -2.42 -5.56 7.27
N SER A 174 -1.61 -4.72 7.92
CA SER A 174 -1.65 -4.52 9.36
C SER A 174 -1.43 -3.06 9.73
N ILE A 175 -2.22 -2.58 10.69
CA ILE A 175 -1.97 -1.31 11.38
C ILE A 175 -1.12 -1.63 12.60
N ASN A 176 0.15 -1.23 12.56
CA ASN A 176 1.15 -1.57 13.59
C ASN A 176 1.21 -0.51 14.69
N GLU A 177 1.02 0.75 14.33
CA GLU A 177 1.04 1.88 15.26
C GLU A 177 -0.07 2.87 14.92
N ARG A 178 -0.62 3.52 15.95
CA ARG A 178 -1.53 4.66 15.83
C ARG A 178 -1.17 5.67 16.89
N THR A 179 -0.97 6.91 16.46
CA THR A 179 -0.66 8.04 17.33
C THR A 179 -1.68 9.14 17.10
N SER A 180 -2.28 9.67 18.18
CA SER A 180 -3.18 10.81 18.05
C SER A 180 -2.37 12.07 17.76
N THR A 181 -2.86 12.90 16.85
CA THR A 181 -2.22 14.19 16.50
C THR A 181 -2.56 15.29 17.49
N GLY A 182 -3.69 15.17 18.20
CA GLY A 182 -4.26 16.25 19.00
C GLY A 182 -4.82 17.42 18.19
N ASP A 183 -4.84 17.32 16.85
CA ASP A 183 -5.32 18.39 15.98
C ASP A 183 -6.86 18.39 15.89
N PRO A 184 -7.54 19.47 16.32
CA PRO A 184 -8.99 19.56 16.25
C PRO A 184 -9.54 19.85 14.86
N PHE A 185 -8.71 20.29 13.90
CA PHE A 185 -9.12 20.68 12.54
C PHE A 185 -8.44 19.87 11.44
N GLY A 186 -7.36 19.18 11.77
CA GLY A 186 -6.59 18.34 10.86
C GLY A 186 -6.85 16.84 11.03
N PRO A 187 -5.96 15.99 10.47
CA PRO A 187 -6.05 14.56 10.64
C PRO A 187 -5.93 14.20 12.12
N ARG A 188 -6.78 13.28 12.59
CA ARG A 188 -6.87 12.97 14.04
C ARG A 188 -5.83 11.96 14.50
N PHE A 189 -5.33 11.16 13.57
CA PHE A 189 -4.30 10.17 13.82
C PHE A 189 -3.24 10.20 12.74
N THR A 190 -2.02 9.82 13.11
CA THR A 190 -1.08 9.18 12.21
C THR A 190 -1.10 7.67 12.48
N PHE A 191 -0.86 6.89 11.45
CA PHE A 191 -0.68 5.44 11.58
C PHE A 191 0.62 4.97 10.92
N LYS A 192 1.16 3.87 11.41
CA LYS A 192 2.18 3.08 10.71
C LYS A 192 1.55 1.77 10.29
N VAL A 193 1.64 1.47 9.01
CA VAL A 193 1.05 0.26 8.43
C VAL A 193 2.11 -0.51 7.67
N THR A 194 1.92 -1.83 7.61
CA THR A 194 2.70 -2.75 6.79
C THR A 194 1.77 -3.55 5.89
N PHE A 195 2.18 -3.80 4.65
CA PHE A 195 1.34 -4.48 3.68
C PHE A 195 2.10 -5.17 2.54
N ASN A 196 1.47 -6.20 1.99
CA ASN A 196 1.84 -6.83 0.72
C ASN A 196 0.53 -7.06 -0.04
N CYS A 197 0.45 -6.69 -1.31
CA CYS A 197 -0.78 -6.82 -2.08
C CYS A 197 -0.53 -7.00 -3.58
N ARG A 198 -1.62 -7.30 -4.30
CA ARG A 198 -1.65 -7.14 -5.76
C ARG A 198 -2.50 -5.94 -6.12
N LEU A 199 -1.99 -5.07 -6.98
CA LEU A 199 -2.76 -3.99 -7.57
C LEU A 199 -3.18 -4.39 -8.97
N TYR A 200 -4.44 -4.16 -9.30
CA TYR A 200 -5.01 -4.50 -10.59
C TYR A 200 -5.44 -3.24 -11.34
N ASP A 201 -5.31 -3.24 -12.65
CA ASP A 201 -5.94 -2.23 -13.50
C ASP A 201 -7.36 -2.67 -13.94
N GLY A 202 -8.02 -1.85 -14.76
CA GLY A 202 -9.34 -2.17 -15.31
C GLY A 202 -9.33 -3.25 -16.41
N ALA A 203 -8.16 -3.62 -16.92
CA ALA A 203 -7.98 -4.65 -17.96
C ALA A 203 -7.62 -6.02 -17.37
N GLY A 204 -7.39 -6.10 -16.05
CA GLY A 204 -7.02 -7.33 -15.34
C GLY A 204 -5.51 -7.57 -15.26
N ASN A 205 -4.67 -6.65 -15.73
CA ASN A 205 -3.23 -6.72 -15.49
C ASN A 205 -2.96 -6.50 -14.00
N SER A 206 -1.87 -7.07 -13.49
CA SER A 206 -1.51 -6.97 -12.07
C SER A 206 -0.08 -6.48 -11.85
N LYS A 207 0.11 -5.76 -10.74
CA LYS A 207 1.38 -5.39 -10.14
C LYS A 207 1.51 -6.02 -8.77
N GLN A 208 2.67 -6.57 -8.44
CA GLN A 208 2.94 -7.12 -7.11
C GLN A 208 3.59 -6.05 -6.24
N VAL A 209 3.00 -5.79 -5.07
CA VAL A 209 3.60 -4.96 -4.02
C VAL A 209 4.12 -5.87 -2.92
N THR A 210 5.40 -5.70 -2.59
CA THR A 210 6.06 -6.35 -1.45
C THR A 210 6.70 -5.33 -0.52
N ASN A 211 6.94 -5.72 0.73
CA ASN A 211 7.62 -4.89 1.74
C ASN A 211 6.99 -3.50 1.92
N GLY A 212 5.67 -3.39 1.73
CA GLY A 212 4.95 -2.13 1.83
C GLY A 212 4.92 -1.63 3.26
N ALA A 213 5.30 -0.38 3.44
CA ALA A 213 5.23 0.35 4.70
C ALA A 213 4.78 1.80 4.42
N LEU A 214 3.78 2.27 5.15
CA LEU A 214 3.34 3.66 5.10
C LEU A 214 3.28 4.25 6.49
N HIS A 215 3.72 5.51 6.61
CA HIS A 215 3.58 6.32 7.79
C HIS A 215 2.98 7.68 7.42
N GLY A 216 1.83 8.01 8.00
CA GLY A 216 1.34 9.38 7.97
C GLY A 216 -0.11 9.55 8.40
N PRO A 217 -0.66 10.76 8.23
CA PRO A 217 -2.00 11.11 8.70
C PRO A 217 -3.13 10.31 8.05
N VAL A 218 -4.15 10.05 8.85
CA VAL A 218 -5.39 9.37 8.47
C VAL A 218 -6.53 9.86 9.36
N ILE A 219 -7.77 9.66 8.92
CA ILE A 219 -9.01 10.11 9.57
C ILE A 219 -9.11 11.64 9.59
N THR A 220 -9.91 12.21 8.72
CA THR A 220 -10.37 13.60 8.83
C THR A 220 -11.74 13.67 9.50
N GLN A 221 -12.09 14.86 10.02
CA GLN A 221 -13.48 15.16 10.38
C GLN A 221 -14.40 15.15 9.15
#